data_AF-A0A9E2YUC9-F1
#
_entry.id   AF-A0A9E2YUC9-F1
#
_cell.length_a   1.000
_cell.length_b   1.000
_cell.length_c   1.000
_cell.angle_alpha   90.00
_cell.angle_beta   90.00
_cell.angle_gamma   90.00
#
_symmetry.space_group_name_H-M   'P 1'
#
loop_
_entity.id
_entity.type
_entity.pdbx_description
1 polymer ?
#
loop_
_entity_poly.entity_id
_entity_poly.type
_entity_poly.pdbx_seq_one_letter_code
_entity_poly.pdbx_strand_id
1 'polypeptide(L)'
;MQSPLSRVNSALFWGLGIGIEQTQGHEYLWQWGDHEGWKDSVLAETITRSVTGVSANGRNGMHVNERVLRACTGIHHPKFRRWLA
;
A
#
# COMPACT_ATOMS: atom_id res chain seq x y z
N MET A 1 -17.36 -6.01 21.43
CA MET A 1 -16.43 -6.53 20.42
C MET A 1 -15.66 -5.32 19.88
N GLN A 2 -14.39 -5.12 20.25
CA GLN A 2 -13.60 -4.04 19.66
C GLN A 2 -13.23 -4.44 18.24
N SER A 3 -13.55 -3.61 17.26
CA SER A 3 -13.02 -3.75 15.91
C SER A 3 -11.65 -3.08 15.92
N PRO A 4 -10.53 -3.81 15.77
CA PRO A 4 -9.20 -3.23 15.74
C PRO A 4 -8.95 -2.58 14.36
N LEU A 5 -9.88 -1.75 13.92
CA LEU A 5 -9.91 -1.09 12.63
C LEU A 5 -10.08 0.43 12.84
N SER A 6 -9.01 1.17 12.58
CA SER A 6 -9.02 2.62 12.61
C SER A 6 -9.24 3.17 11.21
N ARG A 7 -10.23 4.05 11.04
CA ARG A 7 -10.43 4.77 9.77
C ARG A 7 -9.42 5.91 9.66
N VAL A 8 -8.58 5.90 8.61
CA VAL A 8 -7.54 6.91 8.37
C VAL A 8 -8.07 8.05 7.50
N ASN A 9 -8.86 7.73 6.47
CA ASN A 9 -9.65 8.67 5.66
C ASN A 9 -10.80 7.93 4.94
N SER A 10 -11.33 8.49 3.86
CA SER A 10 -12.41 7.87 3.09
C SER A 10 -12.04 6.58 2.35
N ALA A 11 -10.75 6.37 2.06
CA ALA A 11 -10.23 5.23 1.30
C ALA A 11 -9.29 4.34 2.11
N LEU A 12 -8.69 4.84 3.20
CA LEU A 12 -7.66 4.16 3.97
C LEU A 12 -8.15 3.81 5.37
N PHE A 13 -7.84 2.60 5.79
CA PHE A 13 -8.08 2.07 7.13
C PHE A 13 -6.82 1.35 7.63
N TRP A 14 -6.73 1.16 8.94
CA TRP A 14 -5.60 0.49 9.57
C TRP A 14 -6.09 -0.56 10.55
N GLY A 15 -5.64 -1.79 10.35
CA GLY A 15 -6.00 -2.95 11.14
C GLY A 15 -4.90 -3.37 12.13
N LEU A 16 -4.76 -4.68 12.27
CA LEU A 16 -3.73 -5.38 13.05
C LEU A 16 -2.32 -5.26 12.42
N GLY A 17 -1.84 -4.04 12.21
CA GLY A 17 -0.55 -3.76 11.54
C GLY A 17 -0.59 -3.78 10.02
N ILE A 18 -1.78 -3.93 9.42
CA ILE A 18 -2.00 -3.96 7.97
C ILE A 18 -2.85 -2.77 7.56
N GLY A 19 -2.42 -2.09 6.51
CA GLY A 19 -3.21 -1.06 5.85
C GLY A 19 -4.26 -1.70 4.94
N ILE A 20 -5.47 -1.16 4.97
CA ILE A 20 -6.56 -1.53 4.07
C ILE A 20 -6.87 -0.32 3.20
N GLU A 21 -6.89 -0.51 1.90
CA GLU A 21 -7.24 0.50 0.91
C GLU A 21 -8.47 0.05 0.13
N GLN A 22 -9.51 0.88 0.14
CA GLN A 22 -10.72 0.68 -0.65
C GLN A 22 -10.85 1.84 -1.65
N THR A 23 -10.73 1.53 -2.93
CA THR A 23 -10.72 2.54 -3.99
C THR A 23 -11.19 1.94 -5.32
N GLN A 24 -11.96 2.71 -6.09
CA GLN A 24 -12.44 2.31 -7.43
C GLN A 24 -13.14 0.94 -7.49
N GLY A 25 -13.76 0.49 -6.39
CA GLY A 25 -14.39 -0.84 -6.31
C GLY A 25 -13.44 -2.00 -5.98
N HIS A 26 -12.16 -1.70 -5.76
CA HIS A 26 -11.14 -2.65 -5.34
C HIS A 26 -10.85 -2.53 -3.85
N GLU A 27 -10.43 -3.64 -3.25
CA GLU A 27 -9.89 -3.68 -1.90
C GLU A 27 -8.47 -4.25 -1.93
N TYR A 28 -7.56 -3.54 -1.27
CA TYR A 28 -6.17 -3.93 -1.15
C TYR A 28 -5.73 -3.99 0.30
N LEU A 29 -4.96 -5.03 0.63
CA LEU A 29 -4.22 -5.14 1.89
C LEU A 29 -2.77 -4.77 1.63
N TRP A 30 -2.15 -3.98 2.50
CA TRP A 30 -0.78 -3.54 2.27
C TRP A 30 0.02 -3.29 3.54
N GLN A 31 1.32 -3.31 3.34
CA GLN A 31 2.31 -2.84 4.29
C GLN A 31 3.44 -2.14 3.48
N TRP A 32 4.19 -1.26 4.12
CA TRP A 32 5.40 -0.68 3.58
C TRP A 32 6.43 -0.47 4.68
N GLY A 33 7.70 -0.42 4.28
CA GLY A 33 8.80 -0.05 5.15
C GLY A 33 9.73 0.98 4.49
N ASP A 34 10.31 1.79 5.36
CA ASP A 34 11.33 2.77 5.03
C ASP A 34 12.42 2.69 6.09
N HIS A 35 13.61 2.25 5.67
CA HIS A 35 14.77 2.18 6.54
C HIS A 35 16.02 2.60 5.76
N GLU A 36 16.54 3.79 6.06
CA GLU A 36 17.80 4.37 5.55
C GLU A 36 18.34 3.79 4.22
N GLY A 37 17.84 4.33 3.10
CA GLY A 37 18.25 3.88 1.76
C GLY A 37 17.56 2.61 1.25
N TRP A 38 16.82 1.89 2.10
CA TRP A 38 15.99 0.74 1.72
C TRP A 38 14.50 1.09 1.82
N LYS A 39 13.71 0.55 0.90
CA LYS A 39 12.26 0.74 0.82
C LYS A 39 11.62 -0.57 0.42
N ASP A 40 10.51 -0.91 1.05
CA ASP A 40 9.71 -2.06 0.66
C ASP A 40 8.22 -1.71 0.61
N SER A 41 7.49 -2.42 -0.23
CA SER A 41 6.04 -2.39 -0.17
C SER A 41 5.45 -3.71 -0.66
N VAL A 42 4.44 -4.18 0.07
CA VAL A 42 3.59 -5.31 -0.31
C VAL A 42 2.17 -4.81 -0.50
N LEU A 43 1.51 -5.31 -1.53
CA LEU A 43 0.11 -5.04 -1.87
C LEU A 43 -0.55 -6.33 -2.31
N ALA A 44 -1.65 -6.70 -1.65
CA ALA A 44 -2.50 -7.82 -2.04
C ALA A 44 -3.86 -7.29 -2.48
N GLU A 45 -4.36 -7.71 -3.64
CA GLU A 45 -5.69 -7.39 -4.13
C GLU A 45 -6.64 -8.56 -3.87
N THR A 46 -7.72 -8.32 -3.13
CA THR A 46 -8.57 -9.41 -2.61
C THR A 46 -9.44 -10.04 -3.70
N ILE A 47 -9.86 -9.26 -4.70
CA ILE A 47 -10.71 -9.72 -5.81
C ILE A 47 -9.92 -10.60 -6.78
N THR A 48 -8.77 -10.11 -7.26
CA THR A 48 -7.93 -10.85 -8.21
C THR A 48 -7.08 -11.93 -7.54
N ARG A 49 -6.99 -11.91 -6.20
CA ARG A 49 -6.13 -12.80 -5.39
C ARG A 49 -4.65 -12.71 -5.79
N SER A 50 -4.24 -11.54 -6.23
CA SER A 50 -2.85 -11.26 -6.63
C SER A 50 -2.10 -10.54 -5.52
N VAL A 51 -0.80 -10.75 -5.44
CA VAL A 51 0.09 -10.06 -4.50
C VAL A 51 1.30 -9.55 -5.26
N THR A 52 1.66 -8.29 -5.04
CA THR A 52 2.88 -7.68 -5.56
C THR A 52 3.74 -7.17 -4.41
N GLY A 53 5.01 -7.58 -4.42
CA GLY A 53 6.04 -7.09 -3.50
C GLY A 53 7.12 -6.37 -4.29
N VAL A 54 7.58 -5.23 -3.78
CA VAL A 54 8.68 -4.46 -4.39
C VAL A 54 9.64 -4.05 -3.29
N SER A 55 10.92 -4.32 -3.51
CA SER A 55 12.00 -3.89 -2.62
C SER A 55 13.01 -3.08 -3.43
N ALA A 56 13.49 -1.99 -2.87
CA ALA A 56 14.46 -1.11 -3.50
C ALA A 56 15.54 -0.68 -2.50
N ASN A 57 16.77 -0.58 -2.96
CA ASN A 57 17.97 -0.23 -2.18
C ASN A 57 18.48 1.19 -2.49
N GLY A 58 17.58 2.10 -2.86
CA GLY A 58 17.88 3.51 -3.08
C GLY A 58 16.98 4.43 -2.27
N ARG A 59 17.46 5.65 -1.99
CA ARG A 59 16.69 6.68 -1.26
C ARG A 59 15.33 6.98 -1.90
N ASN A 60 15.26 6.94 -3.23
CA ASN A 60 14.03 7.16 -4.01
C ASN A 60 13.20 5.88 -4.21
N GLY A 61 13.47 4.81 -3.46
CA GLY A 61 12.88 3.50 -3.64
C GLY A 61 11.35 3.49 -3.58
N MET A 62 10.72 4.38 -2.82
CA MET A 62 9.26 4.40 -2.78
C MET A 62 8.62 4.97 -4.06
N HIS A 63 9.31 5.83 -4.82
CA HIS A 63 8.85 6.22 -6.16
C HIS A 63 8.91 5.03 -7.13
N VAL A 64 9.87 4.12 -6.94
CA VAL A 64 9.90 2.85 -7.69
C VAL A 64 8.72 1.98 -7.29
N ASN A 65 8.47 1.81 -5.99
CA ASN A 65 7.33 1.05 -5.47
C ASN A 65 6.00 1.58 -6.01
N GLU A 66 5.79 2.90 -6.02
CA GLU A 66 4.59 3.52 -6.58
C GLU A 66 4.40 3.19 -8.07
N ARG A 67 5.46 3.36 -8.87
CA ARG A 67 5.39 3.13 -10.32
C ARG A 67 5.15 1.66 -10.66
N VAL A 68 5.80 0.75 -9.94
CA VAL A 68 5.63 -0.70 -10.14
C VAL A 68 4.23 -1.12 -9.73
N LEU A 69 3.74 -0.73 -8.55
CA LEU A 69 2.40 -1.10 -8.11
C LEU A 69 1.32 -0.53 -9.05
N ARG A 70 1.47 0.71 -9.51
CA ARG A 70 0.57 1.28 -10.53
C ARG A 70 0.60 0.50 -11.84
N ALA A 71 1.77 0.03 -12.28
CA ALA A 71 1.88 -0.78 -13.48
C ALA A 71 1.21 -2.16 -13.32
N CYS A 72 1.25 -2.75 -12.12
CA CYS A 72 0.63 -4.04 -11.82
C CYS A 72 -0.89 -3.97 -11.64
N THR A 73 -1.41 -2.90 -11.03
CA THR A 73 -2.84 -2.79 -10.68
C THR A 73 -3.64 -1.89 -11.62
N GLY A 74 -2.97 -1.07 -12.42
CA GLY A 74 -3.61 -0.10 -13.30
C GLY A 74 -4.16 1.15 -12.61
N ILE A 75 -3.95 1.32 -11.29
CA ILE A 75 -4.52 2.43 -10.52
C ILE A 75 -3.47 3.23 -9.74
N HIS A 76 -3.83 4.46 -9.38
CA HIS A 76 -3.09 5.24 -8.40
C HIS A 76 -3.57 4.90 -6.99
N HIS A 77 -2.69 4.33 -6.17
CA HIS A 77 -3.01 3.93 -4.80
C HIS A 77 -2.99 5.12 -3.83
N PRO A 78 -4.12 5.45 -3.14
CA PRO A 78 -4.17 6.48 -2.11
C PRO A 78 -3.10 6.39 -1.03
N LYS A 79 -2.58 5.19 -0.68
CA LYS A 79 -1.51 5.07 0.33
C LYS A 79 -0.28 5.93 0.01
N PHE A 80 0.07 6.07 -1.27
CA PHE A 80 1.25 6.83 -1.69
C PHE A 80 1.06 8.35 -1.59
N ARG A 81 -0.16 8.88 -1.47
CA ARG A 81 -0.36 10.32 -1.26
C ARG A 81 -0.16 10.76 0.18
N ARG A 82 -0.35 9.85 1.15
CA ARG A 82 -0.28 10.17 2.58
C ARG A 82 1.07 9.84 3.20
N TRP A 83 1.69 8.73 2.79
CA TRP A 83 2.92 8.21 3.40
C TRP A 83 4.19 8.50 2.57
N LEU A 84 4.05 9.22 1.45
CA LEU A 84 5.17 9.78 0.67
C LEU A 84 5.10 11.29 0.46
N ALA A 85 4.41 11.99 1.36
CA ALA A 85 4.55 13.44 1.47
C ALA A 85 5.81 13.78 2.27
#